data_AF-A0A6G8CUK6-F1
#
_entry.id   AF-A0A6G8CUK6-F1
#
_cell.length_a   1.000
_cell.length_b   1.000
_cell.length_c   1.000
_cell.angle_alpha   90.00
_cell.angle_beta   90.00
_cell.angle_gamma   90.00
#
_symmetry.space_group_name_H-M   'P 1'
#
loop_
_entity.id
_entity.type
_entity.pdbx_description
1 polymer ?
#
loop_
_entity_poly.entity_id
_entity_poly.type
_entity_poly.pdbx_seq_one_letter_code
_entity_poly.pdbx_strand_id
1 'polypeptide(L)'
;MQAQVYRCEVAGKVEFQQHPCAAASGSSKLVSAATDQPPLWTTLTRGLTVDEVLKAVPQAKLGDDDKLKNGARSLLWVKRISAGGQDFDARFFFLNDRFHRVNFSGSMNHSNELSMKTFDKLAETFQRSYGAPADKKFINESMGMAASATWNINQGEVWLILVPVTANTAFVNFGFVPK
;
A
#
# COMPACT_ATOMS: atom_id res chain seq x y z
N MET A 1 14.72 13.54 -17.13
CA MET A 1 13.86 14.70 -16.80
C MET A 1 12.91 14.25 -15.70
N GLN A 2 12.90 14.95 -14.56
CA GLN A 2 12.06 14.59 -13.40
C GLN A 2 10.66 15.19 -13.58
N ALA A 3 9.63 14.36 -13.75
CA ALA A 3 8.25 14.82 -13.72
C ALA A 3 7.84 15.08 -12.25
N GLN A 4 7.59 16.34 -11.92
CA GLN A 4 7.16 16.77 -10.59
C GLN A 4 5.63 16.71 -10.53
N VAL A 5 5.09 15.94 -9.58
CA VAL A 5 3.64 15.82 -9.38
C VAL A 5 3.24 16.71 -8.20
N TYR A 6 2.20 17.51 -8.39
CA TYR A 6 1.67 18.46 -7.42
C TYR A 6 0.28 17.97 -6.97
N ARG A 7 0.08 17.92 -5.65
CA ARG A 7 -1.23 17.68 -5.03
C ARG A 7 -1.97 19.01 -4.93
N CYS A 8 -3.06 19.15 -5.69
CA CYS A 8 -3.85 20.37 -5.74
C CYS A 8 -5.24 20.11 -5.17
N GLU A 9 -5.72 21.01 -4.33
CA GLU A 9 -7.09 20.99 -3.85
C GLU A 9 -7.91 22.01 -4.66
N VAL A 10 -8.80 21.50 -5.50
CA VAL A 10 -9.68 22.29 -6.37
C VAL A 10 -11.13 21.97 -5.98
N ALA A 11 -11.84 22.97 -5.44
CA ALA A 11 -13.25 22.85 -5.06
C ALA A 11 -13.58 21.64 -4.15
N GLY A 12 -12.71 21.36 -3.16
CA GLY A 12 -12.89 20.26 -2.20
C GLY A 12 -12.56 18.87 -2.75
N LYS A 13 -11.99 18.78 -3.96
CA LYS A 13 -11.47 17.55 -4.55
C LYS A 13 -9.96 17.67 -4.72
N VAL A 14 -9.25 16.58 -4.40
CA VAL A 14 -7.80 16.52 -4.50
C VAL A 14 -7.43 15.89 -5.85
N GLU A 15 -6.73 16.65 -6.67
CA GLU A 15 -6.23 16.26 -7.99
C GLU A 15 -4.71 16.28 -8.00
N PHE A 16 -4.11 15.34 -8.74
CA PHE A 16 -2.66 15.23 -8.90
C PHE A 16 -2.29 15.59 -10.33
N GLN A 17 -1.47 16.62 -10.50
CA GLN A 17 -1.09 17.14 -11.81
C GLN A 17 0.41 17.29 -11.96
N GLN A 18 0.92 17.19 -13.19
CA GLN A 18 2.35 17.32 -13.49
C GLN A 18 2.83 18.79 -13.59
N HIS A 19 1.96 19.74 -13.26
CA HIS A 19 2.20 21.17 -13.30
C HIS A 19 1.84 21.80 -11.94
N PRO A 20 2.48 22.91 -11.52
CA PRO A 20 2.16 23.58 -10.27
C PRO A 20 0.67 23.93 -10.14
N CYS A 21 0.11 23.80 -8.93
CA CYS A 21 -1.27 24.21 -8.66
C CYS A 21 -1.47 25.70 -9.01
N ALA A 22 -2.63 26.04 -9.59
CA ALA A 22 -3.03 27.43 -9.72
C ALA A 22 -3.04 28.10 -8.33
N ALA A 23 -2.56 29.34 -8.24
CA ALA A 23 -2.27 30.03 -6.99
C ALA A 23 -3.54 30.28 -6.15
N ALA A 24 -3.96 29.28 -5.36
CA ALA A 24 -4.97 29.41 -4.30
C ALA A 24 -5.00 28.26 -3.27
N SER A 25 -4.07 27.30 -3.27
CA SER A 25 -4.08 26.19 -2.29
C SER A 25 -2.66 25.73 -1.95
N GLY A 26 -2.37 25.54 -0.66
CA GLY A 26 -1.03 25.32 -0.11
C GLY A 26 -0.23 24.19 -0.79
N SER A 27 0.87 24.54 -1.43
CA SER A 27 1.78 23.60 -2.08
C SER A 27 2.87 23.14 -1.11
N SER A 28 2.84 21.88 -0.69
CA SER A 28 3.98 21.26 0.00
C SER A 28 4.81 20.45 -1.00
N LYS A 29 6.07 20.86 -1.15
CA LYS A 29 7.08 20.21 -2.00
C LYS A 29 7.46 18.85 -1.41
N LEU A 30 7.13 17.76 -2.10
CA LEU A 30 7.59 16.42 -1.71
C LEU A 30 8.96 16.17 -2.36
N VAL A 31 9.99 16.04 -1.51
CA VAL A 31 11.37 15.75 -1.93
C VAL A 31 11.49 14.26 -2.26
N SER A 32 12.15 13.93 -3.38
CA SER A 32 12.45 12.56 -3.80
C SER A 32 13.21 11.77 -2.73
N ALA A 33 12.66 10.64 -2.31
CA ALA A 33 13.39 9.59 -1.59
C ALA A 33 13.83 8.48 -2.56
N ALA A 34 15.01 7.91 -2.29
CA ALA A 34 15.60 6.74 -2.93
C ALA A 34 14.56 5.62 -3.13
N THR A 35 14.66 4.87 -4.22
CA THR A 35 13.74 3.83 -4.75
C THR A 35 12.76 3.23 -3.73
N ASP A 36 11.74 4.03 -3.37
CA ASP A 36 10.86 3.82 -2.22
C ASP A 36 9.69 2.86 -2.57
N GLN A 37 9.90 2.02 -3.60
CA GLN A 37 8.89 1.08 -4.07
C GLN A 37 8.93 -0.15 -3.17
N PRO A 38 7.88 -0.42 -2.38
CA PRO A 38 7.86 -1.62 -1.57
C PRO A 38 7.91 -2.85 -2.49
N PRO A 39 8.63 -3.91 -2.10
CA PRO A 39 8.76 -5.11 -2.91
C PRO A 39 7.43 -5.89 -2.87
N LEU A 40 6.44 -5.49 -3.66
CA LEU A 40 5.12 -6.15 -3.69
C LEU A 40 5.16 -7.60 -4.22
N TRP A 41 6.34 -8.07 -4.66
CA TRP A 41 6.56 -9.40 -5.23
C TRP A 41 5.52 -9.79 -6.28
N THR A 42 5.26 -8.87 -7.21
CA THR A 42 4.26 -9.04 -8.29
C THR A 42 4.59 -10.16 -9.27
N THR A 43 5.77 -10.77 -9.17
CA THR A 43 6.16 -11.98 -9.91
C THR A 43 5.64 -13.27 -9.27
N LEU A 44 5.17 -13.25 -8.02
CA LEU A 44 4.55 -14.41 -7.39
C LEU A 44 3.18 -14.68 -7.99
N THR A 45 2.89 -15.95 -8.25
CA THR A 45 1.63 -16.41 -8.84
C THR A 45 0.79 -17.16 -7.83
N ARG A 46 -0.54 -17.13 -7.99
CA ARG A 46 -1.45 -17.93 -7.16
C ARG A 46 -1.11 -19.41 -7.32
N GLY A 47 -1.12 -20.17 -6.23
CA GLY A 47 -0.87 -21.63 -6.29
C GLY A 47 0.53 -22.08 -5.86
N LEU A 48 1.48 -21.16 -5.67
CA LEU A 48 2.83 -21.52 -5.23
C LEU A 48 2.82 -22.14 -3.82
N THR A 49 3.63 -23.16 -3.60
CA THR A 49 3.91 -23.74 -2.29
C THR A 49 4.76 -22.79 -1.44
N VAL A 50 4.85 -23.06 -0.13
CA VAL A 50 5.73 -22.32 0.78
C VAL A 50 7.18 -22.33 0.29
N ASP A 51 7.68 -23.48 -0.16
CA ASP A 51 9.05 -23.63 -0.66
C ASP A 51 9.30 -22.82 -1.94
N GLU A 52 8.34 -22.77 -2.84
CA GLU A 52 8.44 -21.96 -4.06
C GLU A 52 8.43 -20.45 -3.73
N VAL A 53 7.63 -20.03 -2.76
CA VAL A 53 7.66 -18.64 -2.28
C VAL A 53 8.98 -18.33 -1.58
N LEU A 54 9.53 -19.24 -0.78
CA LEU A 54 10.84 -19.07 -0.13
C LEU A 54 12.00 -18.99 -1.14
N LYS A 55 11.92 -19.74 -2.25
CA LYS A 55 12.90 -19.62 -3.35
C LYS A 55 12.85 -18.24 -4.01
N ALA A 56 11.65 -17.68 -4.17
CA ALA A 56 11.45 -16.35 -4.76
C ALA A 56 11.71 -15.20 -3.77
N VAL A 57 11.56 -15.45 -2.46
CA VAL A 57 11.74 -14.46 -1.38
C VAL A 57 12.64 -15.06 -0.29
N PRO A 58 13.97 -15.17 -0.53
CA PRO A 58 14.89 -15.86 0.39
C PRO A 58 14.98 -15.24 1.80
N GLN A 59 14.62 -13.96 1.93
CA GLN A 59 14.58 -13.26 3.21
C GLN A 59 13.33 -13.58 4.05
N ALA A 60 12.30 -14.21 3.46
CA ALA A 60 11.11 -14.59 4.19
C ALA A 60 11.43 -15.68 5.23
N LYS A 61 10.73 -15.61 6.37
CA LYS A 61 10.88 -16.56 7.48
C LYS A 61 9.55 -17.25 7.74
N LEU A 62 9.62 -18.51 8.16
CA LEU A 62 8.45 -19.23 8.64
C LEU A 62 7.89 -18.53 9.89
N GLY A 63 6.58 -18.43 9.97
CA GLY A 63 5.85 -17.91 11.11
C GLY A 63 4.35 -17.97 10.86
N ASP A 64 3.59 -18.34 11.88
CA ASP A 64 2.13 -18.53 11.81
C ASP A 64 1.46 -17.66 12.87
N ASP A 65 1.07 -16.45 12.46
CA ASP A 65 0.58 -15.42 13.38
C ASP A 65 -0.75 -14.78 12.95
N ASP A 66 -1.35 -15.20 11.81
CA ASP A 66 -2.57 -14.55 11.31
C ASP A 66 -3.40 -15.44 10.37
N LYS A 67 -4.72 -15.24 10.39
CA LYS A 67 -5.69 -15.92 9.55
C LYS A 67 -6.74 -14.96 9.02
N LEU A 68 -6.94 -15.01 7.71
CA LEU A 68 -7.95 -14.22 7.01
C LEU A 68 -9.33 -14.86 7.14
N LYS A 69 -10.39 -14.05 6.95
CA LYS A 69 -11.79 -14.51 6.98
C LYS A 69 -12.09 -15.64 5.99
N ASN A 70 -11.39 -15.68 4.85
CA ASN A 70 -11.54 -16.75 3.85
C ASN A 70 -10.78 -18.04 4.19
N GLY A 71 -10.14 -18.12 5.37
CA GLY A 71 -9.41 -19.30 5.83
C GLY A 71 -7.92 -19.30 5.53
N ALA A 72 -7.42 -18.37 4.71
CA ALA A 72 -6.00 -18.32 4.37
C ALA A 72 -5.14 -17.93 5.59
N ARG A 73 -4.01 -18.62 5.78
CA ARG A 73 -3.09 -18.45 6.93
C ARG A 73 -1.80 -17.79 6.50
N SER A 74 -1.29 -16.88 7.32
CA SER A 74 0.07 -16.35 7.14
C SER A 74 1.06 -17.43 7.53
N LEU A 75 1.87 -17.92 6.60
CA LEU A 75 2.91 -18.93 6.89
C LEU A 75 4.33 -18.38 6.76
N LEU A 76 4.46 -17.23 6.09
CA LEU A 76 5.75 -16.56 5.89
C LEU A 76 5.63 -15.07 6.20
N TRP A 77 6.73 -14.48 6.65
CA TRP A 77 6.83 -13.06 6.92
C TRP A 77 8.18 -12.46 6.58
N VAL A 78 8.19 -11.16 6.30
CA VAL A 78 9.38 -10.32 6.19
C VAL A 78 9.12 -9.06 7.02
N LYS A 79 9.95 -8.81 8.04
CA LYS A 79 9.80 -7.67 8.96
C LYS A 79 10.54 -6.42 8.47
N ARG A 80 10.10 -5.25 8.93
CA ARG A 80 10.81 -3.95 8.81
C ARG A 80 11.11 -3.55 7.36
N ILE A 81 10.09 -3.62 6.51
CA ILE A 81 10.14 -3.09 5.15
C ILE A 81 9.79 -1.62 5.20
N SER A 82 10.75 -0.75 4.91
CA SER A 82 10.51 0.69 4.85
C SER A 82 9.82 1.06 3.53
N ALA A 83 8.69 1.75 3.63
CA ALA A 83 7.92 2.23 2.48
C ALA A 83 7.08 3.44 2.88
N GLY A 84 6.98 4.47 2.02
CA GLY A 84 6.14 5.64 2.32
C GLY A 84 6.51 6.38 3.62
N GLY A 85 7.76 6.24 4.08
CA GLY A 85 8.26 6.82 5.33
C GLY A 85 7.83 6.10 6.62
N GLN A 86 7.35 4.85 6.53
CA GLN A 86 7.02 3.99 7.67
C GLN A 86 7.57 2.57 7.46
N ASP A 87 7.65 1.79 8.53
CA ASP A 87 8.04 0.38 8.48
C ASP A 87 6.81 -0.54 8.52
N PHE A 88 6.82 -1.51 7.61
CA PHE A 88 5.78 -2.50 7.43
C PHE A 88 6.32 -3.91 7.61
N ASP A 89 5.46 -4.79 8.07
CA ASP A 89 5.72 -6.23 8.03
C ASP A 89 4.90 -6.85 6.90
N ALA A 90 5.58 -7.53 5.99
CA ALA A 90 4.92 -8.33 4.97
C ALA A 90 4.55 -9.71 5.53
N ARG A 91 3.31 -10.13 5.27
CA ARG A 91 2.76 -11.45 5.60
C ARG A 91 2.25 -12.11 4.33
N PHE A 92 2.72 -13.32 4.05
CA PHE A 92 2.32 -14.11 2.89
C PHE A 92 1.27 -15.12 3.32
N PHE A 93 0.08 -14.99 2.73
CA PHE A 93 -1.08 -15.79 3.07
C PHE A 93 -1.23 -16.95 2.08
N PHE A 94 -1.53 -18.12 2.63
CA PHE A 94 -1.72 -19.37 1.91
C PHE A 94 -3.12 -19.91 2.17
N LEU A 95 -3.87 -20.20 1.11
CA LEU A 95 -5.19 -20.82 1.16
C LEU A 95 -5.05 -22.26 0.66
N ASN A 96 -5.48 -23.25 1.45
CA ASN A 96 -5.27 -24.66 1.14
C ASN A 96 -3.79 -24.99 0.81
N ASP A 97 -2.87 -24.45 1.61
CA ASP A 97 -1.41 -24.60 1.47
C ASP A 97 -0.81 -24.03 0.17
N ARG A 98 -1.54 -23.12 -0.48
CA ARG A 98 -1.18 -22.51 -1.76
C ARG A 98 -1.19 -20.99 -1.65
N PHE A 99 -0.16 -20.33 -2.17
CA PHE A 99 -0.01 -18.88 -2.11
C PHE A 99 -1.24 -18.18 -2.66
N HIS A 100 -1.78 -17.26 -1.87
CA HIS A 100 -3.02 -16.55 -2.14
C HIS A 100 -2.81 -15.05 -2.30
N ARG A 101 -2.04 -14.42 -1.41
CA ARG A 101 -1.73 -12.98 -1.44
C ARG A 101 -0.61 -12.62 -0.47
N VAL A 102 -0.07 -11.42 -0.62
CA VAL A 102 0.83 -10.79 0.37
C VAL A 102 0.22 -9.49 0.87
N ASN A 103 0.25 -9.28 2.19
CA ASN A 103 -0.19 -8.06 2.84
C ASN A 103 0.97 -7.41 3.57
N PHE A 104 1.02 -6.09 3.55
CA PHE A 104 1.92 -5.26 4.32
C PHE A 104 1.10 -4.54 5.37
N SER A 105 1.49 -4.71 6.63
CA SER A 105 0.83 -4.07 7.75
C SER A 105 1.80 -3.21 8.55
N GLY A 106 1.39 -1.97 8.82
CA GLY A 106 2.12 -1.09 9.72
C GLY A 106 2.14 -1.66 11.13
N SER A 107 3.25 -1.43 11.85
CA SER A 107 3.44 -1.97 13.20
C SER A 107 2.66 -1.23 14.29
N MET A 108 2.14 -0.02 14.02
CA MET A 108 1.42 0.81 14.99
C MET A 108 0.35 1.69 14.33
N ASN A 109 -0.64 2.10 15.14
CA ASN A 109 -1.59 3.14 14.75
C ASN A 109 -0.88 4.51 14.78
N HIS A 110 -1.04 5.30 13.72
CA HIS A 110 -0.46 6.62 13.61
C HIS A 110 -1.55 7.70 13.61
N SER A 111 -1.16 8.96 13.80
CA SER A 111 -2.10 10.07 13.62
C SER A 111 -2.67 10.07 12.20
N ASN A 112 -3.90 10.57 12.03
CA ASN A 112 -4.52 10.66 10.70
C ASN A 112 -3.64 11.41 9.70
N GLU A 113 -2.96 12.48 10.14
CA GLU A 113 -2.04 13.26 9.29
C GLU A 113 -0.86 12.40 8.80
N LEU A 114 -0.20 11.68 9.70
CA LEU A 114 0.94 10.83 9.35
C LEU A 114 0.50 9.66 8.46
N SER A 115 -0.64 9.02 8.77
CA SER A 115 -1.20 7.93 7.96
C SER A 115 -1.59 8.41 6.56
N MET A 116 -2.20 9.59 6.43
CA MET A 116 -2.55 10.16 5.12
C MET A 116 -1.29 10.51 4.32
N LYS A 117 -0.28 11.08 4.96
CA LYS A 117 1.01 11.36 4.30
C LYS A 117 1.68 10.08 3.78
N THR A 118 1.61 8.98 4.53
CA THR A 118 2.12 7.68 4.09
C THR A 118 1.27 7.09 2.97
N PHE A 119 -0.05 7.18 3.06
CA PHE A 119 -0.96 6.75 1.98
C PHE A 119 -0.66 7.50 0.67
N ASP A 120 -0.55 8.83 0.71
CA ASP A 120 -0.29 9.64 -0.48
C ASP A 120 1.06 9.28 -1.11
N LYS A 121 2.12 9.11 -0.32
CA LYS A 121 3.44 8.68 -0.82
C LYS A 121 3.42 7.30 -1.48
N LEU A 122 2.69 6.34 -0.89
CA LEU A 122 2.55 4.99 -1.45
C LEU A 122 1.70 5.02 -2.72
N ALA A 123 0.62 5.79 -2.74
CA ALA A 123 -0.24 5.96 -3.91
C ALA A 123 0.52 6.59 -5.08
N GLU A 124 1.33 7.63 -4.84
CA GLU A 124 2.21 8.23 -5.85
C GLU A 124 3.25 7.23 -6.37
N THR A 125 3.80 6.42 -5.48
CA THR A 125 4.77 5.38 -5.85
C THR A 125 4.12 4.31 -6.71
N PHE A 126 2.97 3.77 -6.33
CA PHE A 126 2.22 2.80 -7.14
C PHE A 126 1.74 3.40 -8.46
N GLN A 127 1.36 4.68 -8.48
CA GLN A 127 0.98 5.34 -9.71
C GLN A 127 2.16 5.46 -10.69
N ARG A 128 3.37 5.72 -10.21
CA ARG A 128 4.58 5.73 -11.05
C ARG A 128 4.90 4.34 -11.61
N SER A 129 4.64 3.29 -10.85
CA SER A 129 4.96 1.90 -11.25
C SER A 129 3.89 1.24 -12.12
N TYR A 130 2.61 1.56 -11.90
CA TYR A 130 1.47 0.84 -12.46
C TYR A 130 0.49 1.72 -13.25
N GLY A 131 0.74 3.04 -13.31
CA GLY A 131 -0.17 4.00 -13.95
C GLY A 131 -1.30 4.45 -13.02
N ALA A 132 -2.34 5.05 -13.59
CA ALA A 132 -3.47 5.53 -12.81
C ALA A 132 -4.20 4.37 -12.09
N PRO A 133 -4.71 4.58 -10.86
CA PRO A 133 -5.49 3.57 -10.16
C PRO A 133 -6.80 3.28 -10.91
N ALA A 134 -7.24 2.03 -10.85
CA ALA A 134 -8.54 1.60 -11.38
C ALA A 134 -9.70 2.12 -10.51
N ASP A 135 -9.49 2.24 -9.20
CA ASP A 135 -10.41 2.86 -8.26
C ASP A 135 -9.62 3.65 -7.21
N LYS A 136 -10.15 4.81 -6.81
CA LYS A 136 -9.60 5.60 -5.70
C LYS A 136 -10.74 6.27 -4.95
N LYS A 137 -10.79 6.06 -3.64
CA LYS A 137 -11.84 6.57 -2.75
C LYS A 137 -11.24 7.27 -1.55
N PHE A 138 -11.88 8.34 -1.14
CA PHE A 138 -11.67 9.01 0.14
C PHE A 138 -13.01 9.14 0.82
N ILE A 139 -13.08 8.71 2.08
CA ILE A 139 -14.29 8.77 2.88
C ILE A 139 -13.91 9.46 4.18
N ASN A 140 -14.61 10.55 4.50
CA ASN A 140 -14.49 11.20 5.79
C ASN A 140 -15.71 10.79 6.62
N GLU A 141 -15.52 9.87 7.56
CA GLU A 141 -16.59 9.36 8.43
C GLU A 141 -16.46 9.90 9.85
N SER A 142 -17.52 9.74 10.65
CA SER A 142 -17.53 10.08 12.07
C SER A 142 -16.44 9.37 12.88
N MET A 143 -16.01 8.17 12.44
CA MET A 143 -14.92 7.41 13.03
C MET A 143 -13.53 7.84 12.57
N GLY A 144 -13.42 8.77 11.62
CA GLY A 144 -12.15 9.26 11.08
C GLY A 144 -12.05 9.14 9.56
N MET A 145 -10.83 9.33 9.06
CA MET A 145 -10.53 9.33 7.63
C MET A 145 -10.29 7.90 7.14
N ALA A 146 -10.89 7.53 6.01
CA ALA A 146 -10.61 6.31 5.28
C ALA A 146 -10.22 6.65 3.84
N ALA A 147 -9.31 5.86 3.26
CA ALA A 147 -8.97 5.98 1.85
C ALA A 147 -8.64 4.61 1.26
N SER A 148 -8.87 4.45 -0.03
CA SER A 148 -8.46 3.25 -0.75
C SER A 148 -8.03 3.59 -2.17
N ALA A 149 -7.09 2.82 -2.70
CA ALA A 149 -6.73 2.83 -4.10
C ALA A 149 -6.41 1.41 -4.58
N THR A 150 -6.81 1.07 -5.79
CA THR A 150 -6.51 -0.24 -6.41
C THR A 150 -5.95 -0.07 -7.81
N TRP A 151 -5.07 -0.98 -8.21
CA TRP A 151 -4.49 -1.07 -9.54
C TRP A 151 -4.66 -2.50 -10.06
N ASN A 152 -5.31 -2.62 -11.21
CA ASN A 152 -5.43 -3.88 -11.94
C ASN A 152 -4.27 -4.01 -12.91
N ILE A 153 -3.23 -4.74 -12.52
CA ILE A 153 -2.08 -5.04 -13.36
C ILE A 153 -2.25 -6.39 -14.06
N ASN A 154 -1.35 -6.70 -15.00
CA ASN A 154 -1.41 -7.98 -15.71
C ASN A 154 -1.29 -9.18 -14.76
N GLN A 155 -0.46 -9.05 -13.72
CA GLN A 155 -0.13 -10.09 -12.76
C GLN A 155 -1.20 -10.28 -11.67
N GLY A 156 -2.08 -9.31 -11.44
CA GLY A 156 -2.99 -9.31 -10.29
C GLY A 156 -3.53 -7.94 -9.93
N GLU A 157 -3.97 -7.82 -8.69
CA GLU A 157 -4.45 -6.57 -8.10
C GLU A 157 -3.45 -6.08 -7.05
N VAL A 158 -3.04 -4.83 -7.15
CA VAL A 158 -2.36 -4.10 -6.07
C VAL A 158 -3.41 -3.24 -5.37
N TRP A 159 -3.44 -3.28 -4.04
CA TRP A 159 -4.36 -2.49 -3.23
C TRP A 159 -3.62 -1.72 -2.16
N LEU A 160 -4.15 -0.56 -1.81
CA LEU A 160 -3.69 0.31 -0.74
C LEU A 160 -4.91 0.82 0.00
N ILE A 161 -4.90 0.73 1.32
CA ILE A 161 -5.98 1.22 2.18
C ILE A 161 -5.42 2.01 3.36
N LEU A 162 -6.15 3.04 3.75
CA LEU A 162 -6.04 3.72 5.01
C LEU A 162 -7.33 3.45 5.79
N VAL A 163 -7.20 2.87 6.96
CA VAL A 163 -8.32 2.43 7.80
C VAL A 163 -8.32 3.23 9.10
N PRO A 164 -9.43 3.92 9.42
CA PRO A 164 -9.56 4.61 10.70
C PRO A 164 -9.64 3.61 11.85
N VAL A 165 -8.98 3.93 12.96
CA VAL A 165 -9.04 3.17 14.22
C VAL A 165 -9.79 3.99 15.27
N THR A 166 -9.50 5.29 15.32
CA THR A 166 -10.22 6.27 16.14
C THR A 166 -10.39 7.55 15.31
N ALA A 167 -11.14 8.51 15.84
CA ALA A 167 -11.28 9.83 15.22
C ALA A 167 -9.93 10.51 14.87
N ASN A 168 -8.85 10.17 15.58
CA ASN A 168 -7.53 10.82 15.43
C ASN A 168 -6.43 9.88 14.93
N THR A 169 -6.70 8.57 14.82
CA THR A 169 -5.69 7.58 14.45
C THR A 169 -6.18 6.64 13.36
N ALA A 170 -5.29 6.33 12.43
CA ALA A 170 -5.51 5.38 11.36
C ALA A 170 -4.24 4.55 11.14
N PHE A 171 -4.36 3.43 10.43
CA PHE A 171 -3.21 2.72 9.88
C PHE A 171 -3.33 2.58 8.37
N VAL A 172 -2.20 2.39 7.72
CA VAL A 172 -2.12 2.09 6.29
C VAL A 172 -1.77 0.63 6.13
N ASN A 173 -2.46 -0.06 5.21
CA ASN A 173 -2.10 -1.39 4.76
C ASN A 173 -2.09 -1.39 3.24
N PHE A 174 -1.29 -2.27 2.65
CA PHE A 174 -1.30 -2.49 1.21
C PHE A 174 -0.93 -3.92 0.90
N GLY A 175 -1.05 -4.32 -0.36
CA GLY A 175 -0.67 -5.66 -0.74
C GLY A 175 -0.89 -5.96 -2.20
N PHE A 176 -0.69 -7.23 -2.51
CA PHE A 176 -0.82 -7.78 -3.85
C PHE A 176 -1.58 -9.10 -3.81
N VAL A 177 -2.56 -9.24 -4.68
CA VAL A 177 -3.32 -10.45 -4.91
C VAL A 177 -3.05 -10.92 -6.34
N PRO A 178 -2.31 -12.02 -6.56
CA PRO A 178 -2.13 -12.57 -7.90
C PRO A 178 -3.45 -13.04 -8.51
N LYS A 179 -3.54 -12.99 -9.84
CA LYS A 179 -4.64 -13.63 -10.58
C LYS A 179 -4.63 -15.13 -10.30
#